data_AF-A0A2H0MWG9-F1
#
_entry.id   AF-A0A2H0MWG9-F1
#
_cell.length_a   1.000
_cell.length_b   1.000
_cell.length_c   1.000
_cell.angle_alpha   90.00
_cell.angle_beta   90.00
_cell.angle_gamma   90.00
#
_symmetry.space_group_name_H-M   'P 1'
#
loop_
_entity.id
_entity.type
_entity.pdbx_description
1 polymer ?
#
loop_
_entity_poly.entity_id
_entity_poly.type
_entity_poly.pdbx_seq_one_letter_code
_entity_poly.pdbx_strand_id
1 'polypeptide(L)'
;MKKIVFRGLLVLLVSLGLASPAWSADSKELERRIDSLADELDSMKVDKMSRRIGRVDVQSRTSVFGYGEMHINGQSDGPTRIDNHRYVIGVHSELASWIHLNAEVDFEHGAQEIDFEFGYLDILLNDSANVRAGVMPLPVGNLNEYHEPILFWSVERPEFQTKIIPSSWNAGGIGLFGTPTEGINYRVFVVNSLQSLPGSGDAGDGIGNGGRTGFFRGTDGIRKGRVSLNTAVAADFAVVGRAEFSKLYPGLQLGFSFYNGNTTQGLINEDGNTTILEADMKYRNGWFDMNAAIANIDIQDAAAMNTFCATNAGCTNDIADNIFGWNFQAGVHLFQLMGKSTTQDLIPFVLYEKIRPQDRMPSGTAPKTVTGTSVNFDVVTVGMSYLPVANVALKADFSVLNFEQTAGTTEKFNLGVAYMY
;
A
#
# COMPACT_ATOMS: atom_id res chain seq x y z
N MET A 1 -27.70 13.23 -11.46
CA MET A 1 -27.97 12.45 -10.22
C MET A 1 -26.70 12.18 -9.43
N LYS A 2 -25.67 11.53 -10.00
CA LYS A 2 -24.38 11.21 -9.33
C LYS A 2 -23.67 12.43 -8.69
N LYS A 3 -23.50 13.55 -9.41
CA LYS A 3 -22.90 14.80 -8.88
C LYS A 3 -23.74 15.46 -7.76
N ILE A 4 -25.06 15.23 -7.71
CA ILE A 4 -25.95 15.76 -6.68
C ILE A 4 -25.85 14.92 -5.40
N VAL A 5 -25.76 13.59 -5.53
CA VAL A 5 -25.53 12.67 -4.40
C VAL A 5 -24.18 12.95 -3.73
N PHE A 6 -23.11 13.12 -4.52
CA PHE A 6 -21.80 13.49 -3.97
C PHE A 6 -21.83 14.81 -3.20
N ARG A 7 -22.41 15.87 -3.78
CA ARG A 7 -22.55 17.17 -3.10
C ARG A 7 -23.39 17.04 -1.82
N GLY A 8 -24.49 16.27 -1.86
CA GLY A 8 -25.33 16.02 -0.70
C GLY A 8 -24.59 15.31 0.44
N LEU A 9 -23.73 14.34 0.12
CA LEU A 9 -22.91 13.63 1.11
C LEU A 9 -21.73 14.46 1.62
N LEU A 10 -21.13 15.31 0.79
CA LEU A 10 -20.11 16.24 1.25
C LEU A 10 -20.70 17.23 2.27
N VAL A 11 -21.92 17.71 2.01
CA VAL A 11 -22.69 18.49 2.98
C VAL A 11 -23.01 17.67 4.22
N LEU A 12 -23.34 16.38 4.08
CA LEU A 12 -23.58 15.49 5.22
C LEU A 12 -22.33 15.32 6.10
N LEU A 13 -21.15 15.05 5.53
CA LEU A 13 -19.89 14.92 6.27
C LEU A 13 -19.54 16.21 7.02
N VAL A 14 -19.69 17.36 6.36
CA VAL A 14 -19.53 18.67 7.01
C VAL A 14 -20.55 18.84 8.13
N SER A 15 -21.82 18.47 7.90
CA SER A 15 -22.86 18.58 8.92
C SER A 15 -22.64 17.65 10.12
N LEU A 16 -22.14 16.42 9.90
CA LEU A 16 -21.76 15.49 10.96
C LEU A 16 -20.60 16.05 11.78
N GLY A 17 -19.57 16.59 11.13
CA GLY A 17 -18.46 17.27 11.81
C GLY A 17 -18.91 18.51 12.60
N LEU A 18 -19.93 19.24 12.13
CA LEU A 18 -20.47 20.41 12.82
C LEU A 18 -21.47 20.08 13.93
N ALA A 19 -22.22 18.97 13.80
CA ALA A 19 -23.29 18.57 14.72
C ALA A 19 -22.82 17.66 15.87
N SER A 20 -21.57 17.18 15.81
CA SER A 20 -21.07 16.23 16.81
C SER A 20 -20.81 16.90 18.17
N PRO A 21 -21.29 16.32 19.28
CA PRO A 21 -21.10 16.90 20.61
C PRO A 21 -19.61 16.93 20.98
N ALA A 22 -19.17 18.07 21.51
CA ALA A 22 -17.82 18.25 22.04
C ALA A 22 -17.68 17.41 23.32
N TRP A 23 -17.25 16.16 23.18
CA TRP A 23 -16.74 15.40 24.32
C TRP A 23 -15.33 15.92 24.57
N SER A 24 -15.16 16.59 25.71
CA SER A 24 -13.89 17.16 26.15
C SER A 24 -12.83 16.07 26.18
N ALA A 25 -11.90 16.15 25.23
CA ALA A 25 -10.69 15.36 25.21
C ALA A 25 -9.54 16.29 24.80
N ASP A 26 -8.43 16.14 25.51
CA ASP A 26 -7.25 17.00 25.44
C ASP A 26 -6.66 16.98 24.02
N SER A 27 -6.51 18.16 23.40
CA SER A 27 -6.02 18.31 22.03
C SER A 27 -4.58 17.79 21.86
N LYS A 28 -3.82 17.72 22.95
CA LYS A 28 -2.47 17.12 22.97
C LYS A 28 -2.48 15.61 22.74
N GLU A 29 -3.56 14.92 23.15
CA GLU A 29 -3.70 13.49 22.94
C GLU A 29 -4.07 13.16 21.49
N LEU A 30 -4.79 14.06 20.80
CA LEU A 30 -5.05 13.94 19.36
C LEU A 30 -3.78 14.16 18.52
N GLU A 31 -3.02 15.22 18.84
CA GLU A 31 -1.72 15.49 18.18
C GLU A 31 -0.74 14.32 18.35
N ARG A 32 -0.67 13.74 19.57
CA ARG A 32 0.16 12.58 19.83
C ARG A 32 -0.34 11.34 19.07
N ARG A 33 -1.66 11.11 18.99
CA ARG A 33 -2.23 9.91 18.36
C ARG A 33 -2.16 9.92 16.84
N ILE A 34 -2.38 11.04 16.16
CA ILE A 34 -2.34 11.06 14.69
C ILE A 34 -0.93 10.84 14.16
N ASP A 35 0.08 11.49 14.75
CA ASP A 35 1.50 11.25 14.44
C ASP A 35 1.91 9.82 14.83
N SER A 36 1.32 9.32 15.92
CA SER A 36 1.60 8.01 16.47
C SER A 36 0.81 6.88 15.83
N LEU A 37 -0.20 7.03 14.97
CA LEU A 37 -0.95 5.84 14.48
C LEU A 37 -0.09 4.93 13.59
N ALA A 38 0.83 5.50 12.80
CA ALA A 38 1.83 4.73 12.06
C ALA A 38 2.95 4.21 12.99
N ASP A 39 3.43 5.07 13.90
CA ASP A 39 4.47 4.71 14.88
C ASP A 39 3.96 3.79 16.01
N GLU A 40 2.65 3.69 16.25
CA GLU A 40 1.92 2.87 17.23
C GLU A 40 1.56 1.54 16.60
N LEU A 41 1.37 1.45 15.28
CA LEU A 41 1.38 0.14 14.62
C LEU A 41 2.78 -0.49 14.71
N ASP A 42 3.84 0.31 14.52
CA ASP A 42 5.22 -0.14 14.71
C ASP A 42 5.57 -0.35 16.18
N SER A 43 5.12 0.49 17.11
CA SER A 43 5.41 0.33 18.55
C SER A 43 4.44 -0.60 19.28
N MET A 44 3.27 -0.93 18.74
CA MET A 44 2.52 -2.13 19.17
C MET A 44 3.23 -3.40 18.71
N LYS A 45 3.99 -3.36 17.61
CA LYS A 45 4.88 -4.46 17.18
C LYS A 45 6.22 -4.48 17.94
N VAL A 46 6.68 -3.34 18.48
CA VAL A 46 8.04 -3.17 19.05
C VAL A 46 8.10 -2.87 20.55
N ASP A 47 7.10 -2.28 21.21
CA ASP A 47 7.27 -1.75 22.58
C ASP A 47 6.15 -2.11 23.59
N LYS A 48 6.38 -3.22 24.30
CA LYS A 48 6.04 -3.36 25.73
C LYS A 48 7.23 -3.91 26.52
N MET A 49 8.36 -3.21 26.44
CA MET A 49 9.52 -3.48 27.29
C MET A 49 9.28 -2.93 28.71
N SER A 50 8.50 -3.63 29.55
CA SER A 50 8.73 -3.71 31.02
C SER A 50 7.65 -4.57 31.70
N ARG A 51 8.01 -5.79 32.11
CA ARG A 51 7.78 -6.31 33.49
C ARG A 51 8.44 -7.68 33.70
N ARG A 52 9.16 -7.76 34.82
CA ARG A 52 9.95 -8.88 35.33
C ARG A 52 9.11 -10.12 35.68
N ILE A 53 9.67 -11.27 35.31
CA ILE A 53 9.69 -12.61 35.95
C ILE A 53 8.43 -13.09 36.69
N GLY A 54 7.83 -14.13 36.13
CA GLY A 54 7.01 -15.12 36.84
C GLY A 54 6.02 -15.76 35.89
N ARG A 55 6.20 -17.05 35.51
CA ARG A 55 5.29 -17.90 34.70
C ARG A 55 4.02 -17.19 34.23
N VAL A 56 4.08 -16.57 33.04
CA VAL A 56 2.93 -15.91 32.43
C VAL A 56 2.48 -16.72 31.22
N ASP A 57 1.19 -17.03 31.21
CA ASP A 57 0.46 -17.73 30.17
C ASP A 57 0.64 -17.03 28.80
N VAL A 58 0.87 -17.80 27.73
CA VAL A 58 1.06 -17.28 26.36
C VAL A 58 -0.13 -16.41 25.94
N GLN A 59 -1.31 -16.67 26.50
CA GLN A 59 -2.53 -15.90 26.26
C GLN A 59 -2.43 -14.40 26.63
N SER A 60 -1.56 -14.01 27.58
CA SER A 60 -1.42 -12.60 27.97
C SER A 60 -0.44 -11.80 27.09
N ARG A 61 0.23 -12.46 26.14
CA ARG A 61 1.25 -11.88 25.24
C ARG A 61 0.83 -11.93 23.77
N THR A 62 -0.42 -12.32 23.54
CA THR A 62 -1.02 -12.37 22.21
C THR A 62 -2.09 -11.30 22.12
N SER A 63 -1.99 -10.45 21.11
CA SER A 63 -3.00 -9.47 20.74
C SER A 63 -3.60 -9.81 19.38
N VAL A 64 -4.87 -9.49 19.22
CA VAL A 64 -5.56 -9.51 17.94
C VAL A 64 -5.68 -8.07 17.49
N PHE A 65 -5.47 -7.84 16.20
CA PHE A 65 -5.68 -6.56 15.55
C PHE A 65 -6.44 -6.79 14.24
N GLY A 66 -6.96 -5.73 13.65
CA GLY A 66 -7.53 -5.84 12.32
C GLY A 66 -8.14 -4.55 11.82
N TYR A 67 -8.69 -4.62 10.62
CA TYR A 67 -9.33 -3.48 9.99
C TYR A 67 -10.44 -3.92 9.04
N GLY A 68 -11.25 -2.98 8.60
CA GLY A 68 -12.22 -3.23 7.55
C GLY A 68 -12.63 -1.98 6.81
N GLU A 69 -13.12 -2.18 5.60
CA GLU A 69 -13.53 -1.11 4.71
C GLU A 69 -14.69 -1.53 3.80
N MET A 70 -15.64 -0.61 3.63
CA MET A 70 -16.75 -0.76 2.69
C MET A 70 -16.79 0.45 1.76
N HIS A 71 -16.84 0.20 0.46
CA HIS A 71 -16.78 1.22 -0.57
C HIS A 71 -18.08 1.29 -1.36
N ILE A 72 -18.42 2.51 -1.80
CA ILE A 72 -19.34 2.74 -2.90
C ILE A 72 -18.57 3.49 -3.98
N ASN A 73 -18.31 2.84 -5.11
CA ASN A 73 -17.55 3.42 -6.22
C ASN A 73 -18.47 3.62 -7.42
N GLY A 74 -18.45 4.83 -7.98
CA GLY A 74 -19.12 5.16 -9.22
C GLY A 74 -18.15 5.77 -10.22
N GLN A 75 -18.35 5.45 -11.50
CA GLN A 75 -17.63 6.09 -12.61
C GLN A 75 -18.60 6.70 -13.64
N SER A 76 -18.12 7.63 -14.46
CA SER A 76 -18.91 8.31 -15.51
C SER A 76 -19.65 7.32 -16.40
N ASP A 77 -18.94 6.31 -16.89
CA ASP A 77 -19.40 5.41 -17.95
C ASP A 77 -19.65 3.98 -17.47
N GLY A 78 -19.95 3.82 -16.18
CA GLY A 78 -20.11 2.51 -15.57
C GLY A 78 -21.15 2.43 -14.45
N PRO A 79 -21.45 1.20 -14.02
CA PRO A 79 -22.32 0.97 -12.88
C PRO A 79 -21.69 1.54 -11.61
N THR A 80 -22.54 1.96 -10.68
CA THR A 80 -22.12 2.21 -9.30
C THR A 80 -22.14 0.88 -8.56
N ARG A 81 -21.07 0.56 -7.85
CA ARG A 81 -20.92 -0.69 -7.08
C ARG A 81 -20.82 -0.35 -5.61
N ILE A 82 -21.34 -1.26 -4.79
CA ILE A 82 -21.11 -1.29 -3.35
C ILE A 82 -20.37 -2.60 -3.05
N ASP A 83 -19.34 -2.52 -2.24
CA ASP A 83 -18.45 -3.63 -1.95
C ASP A 83 -17.99 -3.56 -0.49
N ASN A 84 -18.11 -4.68 0.24
CA ASN A 84 -17.39 -4.83 1.50
C ASN A 84 -15.98 -5.29 1.14
N HIS A 85 -15.13 -4.30 0.90
CA HIS A 85 -13.92 -4.47 0.13
C HIS A 85 -12.90 -5.34 0.87
N ARG A 86 -12.71 -5.08 2.17
CA ARG A 86 -11.86 -5.91 3.05
C ARG A 86 -12.42 -6.01 4.46
N TYR A 87 -12.23 -7.18 5.04
CA TYR A 87 -12.26 -7.40 6.48
C TYR A 87 -11.04 -8.23 6.84
N VAL A 88 -10.18 -7.69 7.70
CA VAL A 88 -8.84 -8.24 7.98
C VAL A 88 -8.72 -8.57 9.45
N ILE A 89 -8.07 -9.70 9.74
CA ILE A 89 -7.76 -10.16 11.09
C ILE A 89 -6.29 -10.54 11.16
N GLY A 90 -5.59 -9.94 12.11
CA GLY A 90 -4.20 -10.22 12.42
C GLY A 90 -3.98 -10.63 13.87
N VAL A 91 -2.86 -11.32 14.09
CA VAL A 91 -2.40 -11.74 15.40
C VAL A 91 -0.94 -11.33 15.56
N HIS A 92 -0.65 -10.70 16.70
CA HIS A 92 0.70 -10.49 17.18
C HIS A 92 0.91 -11.32 18.45
N SER A 93 2.05 -12.01 18.59
CA SER A 93 2.35 -12.80 19.78
C SER A 93 3.82 -12.78 20.15
N GLU A 94 4.15 -12.41 21.39
CA GLU A 94 5.51 -12.54 21.93
C GLU A 94 5.76 -14.00 22.36
N LEU A 95 6.20 -14.84 21.43
CA LEU A 95 6.55 -16.24 21.70
C LEU A 95 7.71 -16.36 22.69
N ALA A 96 8.62 -15.39 22.64
CA ALA A 96 9.63 -15.13 23.66
C ALA A 96 9.89 -13.61 23.72
N SER A 97 10.63 -13.13 24.73
CA SER A 97 11.00 -11.70 24.84
C SER A 97 11.86 -11.17 23.69
N TRP A 98 12.29 -12.05 22.79
CA TRP A 98 13.16 -11.76 21.65
C TRP A 98 12.67 -12.47 20.38
N ILE A 99 11.47 -13.09 20.41
CA ILE A 99 10.86 -13.75 19.25
C ILE A 99 9.39 -13.35 19.20
N HIS A 100 9.03 -12.53 18.21
CA HIS A 100 7.66 -12.05 18.01
C HIS A 100 7.09 -12.67 16.74
N LEU A 101 5.87 -13.18 16.81
CA LEU A 101 5.08 -13.65 15.66
C LEU A 101 4.15 -12.53 15.22
N ASN A 102 4.09 -12.29 13.91
CA ASN A 102 3.10 -11.43 13.27
C ASN A 102 2.45 -12.21 12.12
N ALA A 103 1.12 -12.25 12.08
CA ALA A 103 0.37 -12.88 11.00
C ALA A 103 -0.93 -12.13 10.69
N GLU A 104 -1.38 -12.16 9.44
CA GLU A 104 -2.58 -11.48 8.96
C GLU A 104 -3.26 -12.27 7.83
N VAL A 105 -4.59 -12.28 7.87
CA VAL A 105 -5.45 -12.87 6.84
C VAL A 105 -6.53 -11.88 6.44
N ASP A 106 -6.74 -11.78 5.13
CA ASP A 106 -7.65 -10.85 4.51
C ASP A 106 -8.86 -11.60 3.95
N PHE A 107 -10.05 -11.08 4.26
CA PHE A 107 -11.30 -11.49 3.63
C PHE A 107 -11.75 -10.36 2.70
N GLU A 108 -11.57 -10.53 1.40
CA GLU A 108 -11.93 -9.52 0.40
C GLU A 108 -13.32 -9.80 -0.20
N HIS A 109 -13.96 -8.73 -0.69
CA HIS A 109 -15.19 -8.79 -1.48
C HIS A 109 -16.34 -9.56 -0.81
N GLY A 110 -16.63 -9.24 0.47
CA GLY A 110 -17.64 -9.95 1.25
C GLY A 110 -17.26 -11.40 1.57
N ALA A 111 -15.97 -11.63 1.87
CA ALA A 111 -15.39 -12.94 2.17
C ALA A 111 -15.53 -13.98 1.03
N GLN A 112 -15.61 -13.50 -0.23
CA GLN A 112 -15.58 -14.37 -1.41
C GLN A 112 -14.14 -14.72 -1.82
N GLU A 113 -13.18 -13.87 -1.44
CA GLU A 113 -11.75 -14.10 -1.61
C GLU A 113 -11.09 -14.11 -0.22
N ILE A 114 -10.23 -15.10 0.02
CA ILE A 114 -9.41 -15.19 1.23
C ILE A 114 -7.97 -15.09 0.76
N ASP A 115 -7.22 -14.14 1.31
CA ASP A 115 -5.80 -13.96 1.02
C ASP A 115 -4.98 -14.04 2.30
N PHE A 116 -3.82 -14.67 2.21
CA PHE A 116 -2.85 -14.72 3.29
C PHE A 116 -1.85 -13.58 3.09
N GLU A 117 -2.04 -12.48 3.81
CA GLU A 117 -1.25 -11.27 3.57
C GLU A 117 0.17 -11.40 4.11
N PHE A 118 0.35 -11.83 5.36
CA PHE A 118 1.69 -12.13 5.90
C PHE A 118 1.69 -13.11 7.09
N GLY A 119 2.87 -13.66 7.35
CA GLY A 119 3.18 -14.49 8.51
C GLY A 119 4.69 -14.64 8.69
N TYR A 120 5.26 -13.94 9.68
CA TYR A 120 6.71 -13.91 9.91
C TYR A 120 7.07 -13.85 11.39
N LEU A 121 8.33 -14.18 11.66
CA LEU A 121 8.96 -14.03 12.95
C LEU A 121 9.95 -12.86 12.94
N ASP A 122 9.88 -12.02 13.96
CA ASP A 122 10.91 -11.05 14.31
C ASP A 122 11.76 -11.61 15.45
N ILE A 123 13.06 -11.70 15.20
CA ILE A 123 14.08 -12.15 16.14
C ILE A 123 14.85 -10.90 16.58
N LEU A 124 14.56 -10.46 17.80
CA LEU A 124 15.09 -9.21 18.35
C LEU A 124 16.44 -9.47 19.03
N LEU A 125 17.52 -8.90 18.48
CA LEU A 125 18.87 -9.03 19.05
C LEU A 125 19.25 -7.76 19.80
N ASN A 126 19.06 -6.61 19.17
CA ASN A 126 19.27 -5.27 19.73
C ASN A 126 18.60 -4.23 18.82
N ASP A 127 18.49 -2.99 19.30
CA ASP A 127 17.83 -1.90 18.57
C ASP A 127 18.38 -1.70 17.16
N SER A 128 19.69 -1.88 16.95
CA SER A 128 20.36 -1.62 15.67
C SER A 128 20.28 -2.76 14.66
N ALA A 129 20.06 -4.01 15.09
CA ALA A 129 20.11 -5.16 14.20
C ALA A 129 19.24 -6.30 14.73
N ASN A 130 18.17 -6.60 14.00
CA ASN A 130 17.21 -7.67 14.23
C ASN A 130 17.03 -8.48 12.95
N VAL A 131 16.49 -9.68 13.07
CA VAL A 131 16.26 -10.57 11.93
C VAL A 131 14.77 -10.78 11.75
N ARG A 132 14.27 -10.66 10.51
CA ARG A 132 12.89 -11.00 10.14
C ARG A 132 12.91 -12.17 9.16
N ALA A 133 12.08 -13.20 9.37
CA ALA A 133 11.98 -14.35 8.47
C ALA A 133 10.54 -14.86 8.35
N GLY A 134 10.10 -15.15 7.13
CA GLY A 134 8.75 -15.64 6.83
C GLY A 134 8.16 -14.97 5.58
N VAL A 135 6.84 -14.89 5.53
CA VAL A 135 6.09 -14.12 4.53
C VAL A 135 5.87 -12.74 5.09
N MET A 136 6.38 -11.69 4.45
CA MET A 136 6.32 -10.33 4.99
C MET A 136 6.00 -9.30 3.91
N PRO A 137 5.33 -8.20 4.27
CA PRO A 137 5.18 -7.05 3.37
C PRO A 137 6.56 -6.51 3.01
N LEU A 138 6.76 -6.17 1.74
CA LEU A 138 8.01 -5.58 1.29
C LEU A 138 8.11 -4.10 1.69
N PRO A 139 9.29 -3.61 2.10
CA PRO A 139 9.47 -2.22 2.49
C PRO A 139 9.67 -1.33 1.26
N VAL A 140 8.72 -1.33 0.33
CA VAL A 140 8.78 -0.52 -0.91
C VAL A 140 7.73 0.58 -0.83
N GLY A 141 8.20 1.83 -0.75
CA GLY A 141 7.35 2.99 -0.52
C GLY A 141 6.73 3.02 0.88
N ASN A 142 6.01 4.10 1.15
CA ASN A 142 5.46 4.39 2.47
C ASN A 142 4.13 3.73 2.81
N LEU A 143 3.43 3.17 1.81
CA LEU A 143 2.10 2.62 2.01
C LEU A 143 2.11 1.11 2.14
N ASN A 144 3.05 0.38 1.56
CA ASN A 144 2.95 -1.08 1.50
C ASN A 144 2.93 -1.75 2.89
N GLU A 145 3.75 -1.27 3.83
CA GLU A 145 3.79 -1.76 5.22
C GLU A 145 2.67 -1.20 6.11
N TYR A 146 1.97 -0.15 5.64
CA TYR A 146 0.96 0.61 6.39
C TYR A 146 -0.27 0.88 5.52
N HIS A 147 -0.76 -0.17 4.84
CA HIS A 147 -1.78 -0.05 3.79
C HIS A 147 -3.21 -0.06 4.33
N GLU A 148 -3.37 0.05 5.65
CA GLU A 148 -4.65 0.07 6.33
C GLU A 148 -5.43 1.34 5.96
N PRO A 149 -6.76 1.23 5.79
CA PRO A 149 -7.54 2.28 5.17
C PRO A 149 -7.61 3.57 5.97
N ILE A 150 -7.43 3.58 7.29
CA ILE A 150 -7.44 4.84 8.04
C ILE A 150 -6.14 5.65 7.88
N LEU A 151 -5.07 5.05 7.34
CA LEU A 151 -3.73 5.66 7.23
C LEU A 151 -3.53 6.48 5.93
N PHE A 152 -4.52 6.51 5.05
CA PHE A 152 -4.58 7.39 3.88
C PHE A 152 -5.96 8.04 3.75
N TRP A 153 -6.06 9.19 3.08
CA TRP A 153 -7.30 10.00 3.11
C TRP A 153 -8.32 9.63 2.05
N SER A 154 -7.88 9.18 0.87
CA SER A 154 -8.76 8.71 -0.21
C SER A 154 -9.52 7.45 0.19
N VAL A 155 -10.67 7.19 -0.44
CA VAL A 155 -11.45 5.96 -0.23
C VAL A 155 -10.65 4.76 -0.70
N GLU A 156 -10.19 4.80 -1.93
CA GLU A 156 -9.28 3.80 -2.50
C GLU A 156 -7.83 4.22 -2.27
N ARG A 157 -6.91 3.26 -2.30
CA ARG A 157 -5.48 3.58 -2.34
C ARG A 157 -5.16 4.43 -3.59
N PRO A 158 -4.23 5.40 -3.51
CA PRO A 158 -3.81 6.20 -4.66
C PRO A 158 -3.41 5.34 -5.87
N GLU A 159 -3.63 5.84 -7.09
CA GLU A 159 -3.29 5.11 -8.32
C GLU A 159 -1.77 4.82 -8.38
N PHE A 160 -0.92 5.69 -7.83
CA PHE A 160 0.52 5.46 -7.68
C PHE A 160 0.83 4.16 -6.92
N GLN A 161 0.09 3.90 -5.84
CA GLN A 161 0.26 2.73 -4.96
C GLN A 161 -0.43 1.46 -5.48
N THR A 162 -1.03 1.54 -6.68
CA THR A 162 -1.63 0.39 -7.34
C THR A 162 -1.04 0.13 -8.73
N LYS A 163 -0.52 1.16 -9.41
CA LYS A 163 -0.04 1.07 -10.79
C LYS A 163 1.47 1.24 -10.95
N ILE A 164 2.14 1.91 -10.01
CA ILE A 164 3.59 2.11 -10.06
C ILE A 164 4.25 1.19 -9.03
N ILE A 165 4.01 1.44 -7.75
CA ILE A 165 4.49 0.61 -6.66
C ILE A 165 3.31 -0.17 -6.11
N PRO A 166 3.28 -1.50 -6.26
CA PRO A 166 2.14 -2.25 -5.77
C PRO A 166 2.11 -2.26 -4.24
N SER A 167 1.01 -1.77 -3.66
CA SER A 167 0.61 -2.08 -2.28
C SER A 167 0.08 -3.50 -2.14
N SER A 168 -0.06 -3.95 -0.89
CA SER A 168 -0.34 -5.35 -0.51
C SER A 168 0.62 -6.32 -1.22
N TRP A 169 1.90 -5.96 -1.21
CA TRP A 169 2.98 -6.73 -1.78
C TRP A 169 3.74 -7.44 -0.67
N ASN A 170 3.46 -8.72 -0.53
CA ASN A 170 4.19 -9.63 0.34
C ASN A 170 5.14 -10.54 -0.47
N ALA A 171 6.19 -11.02 0.19
CA ALA A 171 7.07 -12.06 -0.33
C ALA A 171 7.63 -12.91 0.81
N GLY A 172 8.03 -14.13 0.49
CA GLY A 172 8.73 -15.05 1.37
C GLY A 172 10.24 -14.76 1.35
N GLY A 173 10.83 -14.65 2.53
CA GLY A 173 12.27 -14.42 2.63
C GLY A 173 12.79 -14.22 4.04
N ILE A 174 13.98 -13.63 4.10
CA ILE A 174 14.70 -13.30 5.32
C ILE A 174 15.47 -12.00 5.16
N GLY A 175 15.63 -11.25 6.24
CA GLY A 175 16.70 -10.27 6.29
C GLY A 175 16.76 -9.49 7.58
N LEU A 176 17.35 -8.30 7.50
CA LEU A 176 17.74 -7.50 8.64
C LEU A 176 16.93 -6.21 8.73
N PHE A 177 16.64 -5.78 9.95
CA PHE A 177 16.05 -4.48 10.21
C PHE A 177 16.54 -3.91 11.53
N GLY A 178 16.42 -2.59 11.70
CA GLY A 178 16.71 -1.95 12.97
C GLY A 178 16.77 -0.43 12.90
N THR A 179 17.06 0.14 14.06
CA THR A 179 17.16 1.57 14.35
C THR A 179 18.54 1.84 14.96
N PRO A 180 19.61 1.95 14.14
CA PRO A 180 20.97 2.09 14.65
C PRO A 180 21.18 3.37 15.47
N THR A 181 20.43 4.42 15.13
CA THR A 181 20.39 5.68 15.85
C THR A 181 18.96 6.20 15.80
N GLU A 182 18.58 6.98 16.82
CA GLU A 182 17.28 7.63 16.90
C GLU A 182 16.93 8.39 15.60
N GLY A 183 15.77 8.05 15.01
CA GLY A 183 15.29 8.69 13.79
C GLY A 183 15.85 8.14 12.48
N ILE A 184 16.64 7.06 12.52
CA ILE A 184 17.10 6.32 11.34
C ILE A 184 16.61 4.88 11.45
N ASN A 185 15.71 4.46 10.57
CA ASN A 185 15.28 3.06 10.46
C ASN A 185 15.77 2.46 9.15
N TYR A 186 16.12 1.17 9.16
CA TYR A 186 16.43 0.45 7.93
C TYR A 186 15.81 -0.95 7.92
N ARG A 187 15.54 -1.44 6.72
CA ARG A 187 15.11 -2.81 6.41
C ARG A 187 15.85 -3.26 5.15
N VAL A 188 16.42 -4.47 5.15
CA VAL A 188 17.06 -5.07 3.97
C VAL A 188 16.78 -6.56 3.96
N PHE A 189 16.08 -7.04 2.93
CA PHE A 189 15.63 -8.43 2.81
C PHE A 189 16.10 -9.08 1.51
N VAL A 190 16.30 -10.40 1.57
CA VAL A 190 16.40 -11.27 0.41
C VAL A 190 15.11 -12.09 0.35
N VAL A 191 14.41 -12.00 -0.78
CA VAL A 191 13.05 -12.55 -0.95
C VAL A 191 12.93 -13.28 -2.27
N ASN A 192 11.91 -14.13 -2.43
CA ASN A 192 11.54 -14.63 -3.75
C ASN A 192 11.21 -13.44 -4.68
N SER A 193 11.70 -13.48 -5.91
CA SER A 193 11.52 -12.36 -6.84
C SER A 193 10.11 -12.31 -7.43
N LEU A 194 9.77 -11.16 -8.03
CA LEU A 194 8.64 -10.99 -8.94
C LEU A 194 8.72 -12.00 -10.10
N GLN A 195 7.56 -12.29 -10.68
CA GLN A 195 7.45 -13.10 -11.89
C GLN A 195 6.98 -12.23 -13.06
N SER A 196 7.80 -12.12 -14.10
CA SER A 196 7.50 -11.30 -15.28
C SER A 196 6.77 -12.06 -16.39
N LEU A 197 6.90 -13.39 -16.43
CA LEU A 197 6.32 -14.28 -17.43
C LEU A 197 5.36 -15.30 -16.80
N PRO A 198 4.31 -15.77 -17.51
CA PRO A 198 3.44 -16.80 -16.95
C PRO A 198 4.23 -18.09 -16.69
N GLY A 199 4.33 -18.50 -15.43
CA GLY A 199 4.95 -19.77 -15.04
C GLY A 199 4.19 -21.00 -15.57
N SER A 200 4.94 -22.07 -15.82
CA SER A 200 4.44 -23.37 -16.27
C SER A 200 4.27 -24.42 -15.16
N GLY A 201 4.39 -24.02 -13.89
CA GLY A 201 4.40 -24.93 -12.74
C GLY A 201 3.00 -25.31 -12.24
N ASP A 202 2.85 -26.57 -11.84
CA ASP A 202 1.71 -27.04 -11.05
C ASP A 202 1.55 -26.12 -9.84
N ALA A 203 0.43 -25.40 -9.77
CA ALA A 203 0.04 -24.68 -8.56
C ALA A 203 0.05 -25.66 -7.39
N GLY A 204 0.42 -25.21 -6.18
CA GLY A 204 0.14 -25.98 -4.98
C GLY A 204 -1.33 -26.45 -4.97
N ASP A 205 -1.60 -27.61 -4.37
CA ASP A 205 -2.88 -28.33 -4.37
C ASP A 205 -4.01 -27.64 -3.56
N GLY A 206 -4.10 -26.32 -3.65
CA GLY A 206 -5.11 -25.50 -3.01
C GLY A 206 -6.38 -25.39 -3.85
N ILE A 207 -7.52 -25.68 -3.24
CA ILE A 207 -8.88 -25.44 -3.77
C ILE A 207 -9.37 -23.98 -3.59
N GLY A 208 -8.48 -23.07 -3.18
CA GLY A 208 -8.81 -21.66 -2.96
C GLY A 208 -8.86 -20.88 -4.27
N ASN A 209 -9.88 -20.04 -4.45
CA ASN A 209 -10.05 -19.17 -5.62
C ASN A 209 -8.96 -18.07 -5.77
N GLY A 210 -7.99 -18.00 -4.84
CA GLY A 210 -6.98 -16.93 -4.75
C GLY A 210 -5.59 -17.24 -5.34
N GLY A 211 -5.33 -18.45 -5.84
CA GLY A 211 -4.04 -18.82 -6.46
C GLY A 211 -3.83 -18.12 -7.81
N ARG A 212 -3.39 -16.85 -7.78
CA ARG A 212 -3.22 -16.05 -9.00
C ARG A 212 -1.91 -16.43 -9.69
N THR A 213 -1.98 -17.00 -10.90
CA THR A 213 -0.84 -16.97 -11.82
C THR A 213 -0.60 -15.52 -12.24
N GLY A 214 0.59 -15.03 -11.95
CA GLY A 214 0.96 -13.63 -12.10
C GLY A 214 2.07 -13.41 -13.12
N PHE A 215 2.01 -12.32 -13.88
CA PHE A 215 3.06 -11.90 -14.81
C PHE A 215 2.92 -10.40 -15.13
N PHE A 216 3.97 -9.80 -15.71
CA PHE A 216 3.98 -8.37 -16.05
C PHE A 216 3.10 -8.10 -17.27
N ARG A 217 2.31 -7.02 -17.22
CA ARG A 217 1.37 -6.65 -18.30
C ARG A 217 1.20 -5.14 -18.35
N GLY A 218 0.99 -4.58 -19.52
CA GLY A 218 0.75 -3.14 -19.68
C GLY A 218 -0.43 -2.59 -18.87
N THR A 219 -1.41 -3.42 -18.48
CA THR A 219 -2.57 -2.99 -17.69
C THR A 219 -2.26 -2.73 -16.21
N ASP A 220 -1.27 -3.41 -15.66
CA ASP A 220 -1.00 -3.46 -14.22
C ASP A 220 0.50 -3.35 -13.90
N GLY A 221 1.35 -3.11 -14.90
CA GLY A 221 2.80 -3.05 -14.78
C GLY A 221 3.34 -4.31 -14.11
N ILE A 222 4.12 -4.09 -13.04
CA ILE A 222 4.71 -5.16 -12.23
C ILE A 222 3.74 -5.76 -11.18
N ARG A 223 2.58 -5.13 -10.92
CA ARG A 223 1.67 -5.55 -9.82
C ARG A 223 1.24 -6.99 -9.93
N LYS A 224 0.94 -7.45 -11.15
CA LYS A 224 0.53 -8.84 -11.38
C LYS A 224 1.69 -9.82 -11.31
N GLY A 225 2.95 -9.38 -11.27
CA GLY A 225 4.09 -10.25 -11.00
C GLY A 225 4.27 -10.62 -9.52
N ARG A 226 3.44 -10.08 -8.63
CA ARG A 226 3.34 -10.50 -7.23
C ARG A 226 2.54 -11.80 -7.15
N VAL A 227 3.25 -12.92 -7.27
CA VAL A 227 2.64 -14.26 -7.26
C VAL A 227 2.45 -14.71 -5.81
N SER A 228 1.26 -15.25 -5.49
CA SER A 228 0.97 -15.85 -4.20
C SER A 228 1.97 -16.98 -3.90
N LEU A 229 2.39 -17.13 -2.65
CA LEU A 229 3.48 -18.06 -2.31
C LEU A 229 3.15 -19.54 -2.51
N ASN A 230 1.87 -19.90 -2.65
CA ASN A 230 1.47 -21.26 -3.04
C ASN A 230 1.69 -21.56 -4.54
N THR A 231 1.97 -20.54 -5.36
CA THR A 231 2.20 -20.65 -6.81
C THR A 231 3.48 -19.96 -7.28
N ALA A 232 4.24 -19.35 -6.37
CA ALA A 232 5.47 -18.64 -6.69
C ALA A 232 6.58 -19.62 -7.11
N VAL A 233 7.11 -19.46 -8.31
CA VAL A 233 8.39 -20.06 -8.69
C VAL A 233 9.50 -19.27 -8.00
N ALA A 234 10.40 -19.96 -7.31
CA ALA A 234 11.52 -19.35 -6.58
C ALA A 234 12.86 -19.76 -7.21
N ALA A 235 12.97 -19.62 -8.53
CA ALA A 235 14.24 -19.81 -9.23
C ALA A 235 15.12 -18.55 -9.12
N ASP A 236 14.49 -17.37 -9.07
CA ASP A 236 15.15 -16.09 -8.87
C ASP A 236 14.79 -15.46 -7.51
N PHE A 237 15.78 -14.80 -6.91
CA PHE A 237 15.64 -14.02 -5.69
C PHE A 237 15.89 -12.54 -5.97
N ALA A 238 15.34 -11.70 -5.10
CA ALA A 238 15.53 -10.26 -5.13
C ALA A 238 16.07 -9.75 -3.80
N VAL A 239 16.83 -8.66 -3.88
CA VAL A 239 17.21 -7.84 -2.73
C VAL A 239 16.31 -6.63 -2.70
N VAL A 240 15.68 -6.38 -1.56
CA VAL A 240 14.85 -5.21 -1.30
C VAL A 240 15.37 -4.50 -0.07
N GLY A 241 15.31 -3.18 -0.06
CA GLY A 241 15.68 -2.43 1.13
C GLY A 241 15.00 -1.07 1.22
N ARG A 242 14.97 -0.55 2.44
CA ARG A 242 14.42 0.77 2.78
C ARG A 242 15.26 1.43 3.86
N ALA A 243 15.44 2.73 3.74
CA ALA A 243 15.98 3.60 4.78
C ALA A 243 15.01 4.75 5.04
N GLU A 244 14.78 5.07 6.30
CA GLU A 244 13.85 6.12 6.72
C GLU A 244 14.52 7.07 7.70
N PHE A 245 14.24 8.36 7.54
CA PHE A 245 14.81 9.45 8.31
C PHE A 245 13.69 10.34 8.84
N SER A 246 13.38 10.25 10.14
CA SER A 246 12.24 10.95 10.75
C SER A 246 12.61 12.15 11.62
N LYS A 247 13.91 12.40 11.81
CA LYS A 247 14.40 13.46 12.72
C LYS A 247 15.33 14.48 12.06
N LEU A 248 15.32 14.56 10.72
CA LEU A 248 16.11 15.57 10.01
C LEU A 248 15.57 16.99 10.22
N TYR A 249 14.25 17.14 10.33
CA TYR A 249 13.56 18.39 10.62
C TYR A 249 12.24 18.08 11.33
N PRO A 250 11.75 18.92 12.27
CA PRO A 250 10.49 18.66 12.96
C PRO A 250 9.33 18.41 12.00
N GLY A 251 8.64 17.28 12.18
CA GLY A 251 7.51 16.87 11.36
C GLY A 251 7.86 16.34 9.97
N LEU A 252 9.13 16.33 9.57
CA LEU A 252 9.60 15.80 8.29
C LEU A 252 10.05 14.35 8.43
N GLN A 253 9.52 13.48 7.58
CA GLN A 253 9.99 12.12 7.38
C GLN A 253 10.37 11.94 5.91
N LEU A 254 11.53 11.33 5.66
CA LEU A 254 12.00 10.94 4.33
C LEU A 254 12.18 9.43 4.28
N GLY A 255 11.80 8.81 3.17
CA GLY A 255 12.00 7.40 2.91
C GLY A 255 12.66 7.18 1.55
N PHE A 256 13.49 6.14 1.47
CA PHE A 256 14.08 5.66 0.23
C PHE A 256 14.00 4.15 0.20
N SER A 257 13.41 3.60 -0.86
CA SER A 257 13.33 2.16 -1.08
C SER A 257 14.00 1.75 -2.38
N PHE A 258 14.57 0.55 -2.41
CA PHE A 258 15.04 -0.09 -3.63
C PHE A 258 14.60 -1.56 -3.69
N TYR A 259 14.46 -2.07 -4.90
CA TYR A 259 14.29 -3.50 -5.19
C TYR A 259 15.15 -3.84 -6.41
N ASN A 260 15.85 -4.97 -6.38
CA ASN A 260 16.56 -5.50 -7.55
C ASN A 260 16.49 -7.03 -7.56
N GLY A 261 16.05 -7.61 -8.68
CA GLY A 261 16.05 -9.06 -8.86
C GLY A 261 15.68 -9.48 -10.28
N ASN A 262 16.15 -10.66 -10.67
CA ASN A 262 15.75 -11.33 -11.92
C ASN A 262 14.31 -11.81 -11.81
N THR A 263 13.55 -11.79 -12.91
CA THR A 263 12.08 -11.99 -12.84
C THR A 263 11.53 -13.04 -13.79
N THR A 264 12.34 -13.54 -14.71
CA THR A 264 11.90 -14.53 -15.70
C THR A 264 11.76 -15.92 -15.09
N GLN A 265 12.27 -16.16 -13.87
CA GLN A 265 12.21 -17.43 -13.16
C GLN A 265 12.82 -18.59 -13.95
N GLY A 266 13.83 -18.27 -14.78
CA GLY A 266 14.47 -19.22 -15.71
C GLY A 266 13.57 -19.76 -16.83
N LEU A 267 12.41 -19.12 -17.10
CA LEU A 267 11.48 -19.54 -18.17
C LEU A 267 12.01 -19.21 -19.58
N ILE A 268 12.93 -18.25 -19.67
CA ILE A 268 13.71 -17.91 -20.87
C ILE A 268 15.19 -17.76 -20.48
N ASN A 269 16.08 -17.59 -21.46
CA ASN A 269 17.53 -17.46 -21.19
C ASN A 269 17.90 -16.11 -20.58
N GLU A 270 17.10 -15.09 -20.89
CA GLU A 270 17.25 -13.73 -20.36
C GLU A 270 16.72 -13.65 -18.91
N ASP A 271 17.33 -12.79 -18.12
CA ASP A 271 17.05 -12.67 -16.68
C ASP A 271 15.85 -11.76 -16.38
N GLY A 272 15.58 -10.80 -17.28
CA GLY A 272 14.53 -9.79 -17.07
C GLY A 272 14.72 -9.02 -15.76
N ASN A 273 15.96 -8.63 -15.44
CA ASN A 273 16.28 -7.95 -14.19
C ASN A 273 15.42 -6.69 -14.03
N THR A 274 14.71 -6.60 -12.90
CA THR A 274 13.84 -5.48 -12.57
C THR A 274 14.44 -4.70 -11.42
N THR A 275 14.67 -3.41 -11.65
CA THR A 275 15.14 -2.47 -10.63
C THR A 275 14.06 -1.46 -10.31
N ILE A 276 13.70 -1.31 -9.04
CA ILE A 276 12.81 -0.27 -8.54
C ILE A 276 13.63 0.67 -7.67
N LEU A 277 13.52 1.97 -7.93
CA LEU A 277 14.01 3.03 -7.05
C LEU A 277 12.82 3.92 -6.66
N GLU A 278 12.69 4.17 -5.37
CA GLU A 278 11.58 4.91 -4.79
C GLU A 278 12.11 5.90 -3.75
N ALA A 279 11.48 7.07 -3.71
CA ALA A 279 11.68 8.03 -2.64
C ALA A 279 10.34 8.66 -2.26
N ASP A 280 10.12 8.81 -0.96
CA ASP A 280 8.93 9.45 -0.41
C ASP A 280 9.26 10.46 0.69
N MET A 281 8.31 11.36 0.90
CA MET A 281 8.34 12.30 2.01
C MET A 281 6.97 12.41 2.65
N LYS A 282 6.96 12.58 3.98
CA LYS A 282 5.81 13.05 4.76
C LYS A 282 6.22 14.31 5.50
N TYR A 283 5.35 15.30 5.54
CA TYR A 283 5.57 16.50 6.33
C TYR A 283 4.30 16.94 7.02
N ARG A 284 4.39 17.12 8.33
CA ARG A 284 3.28 17.57 9.16
C ARG A 284 3.71 18.72 10.06
N ASN A 285 2.90 19.77 10.07
CA ASN A 285 3.12 20.93 10.93
C ASN A 285 1.77 21.44 11.46
N GLY A 286 1.39 20.94 12.63
CA GLY A 286 0.09 21.21 13.22
C GLY A 286 -1.03 20.81 12.26
N TRP A 287 -1.81 21.79 11.82
CA TRP A 287 -2.98 21.58 10.97
C TRP A 287 -2.66 21.23 9.52
N PHE A 288 -1.41 21.40 9.06
CA PHE A 288 -1.00 21.09 7.71
C PHE A 288 -0.33 19.72 7.66
N ASP A 289 -0.77 18.87 6.73
CA ASP A 289 -0.21 17.54 6.50
C ASP A 289 -0.06 17.32 5.00
N MET A 290 1.06 16.75 4.56
CA MET A 290 1.31 16.38 3.18
C MET A 290 2.18 15.14 3.07
N ASN A 291 2.04 14.45 1.94
CA ASN A 291 3.02 13.47 1.53
C ASN A 291 3.24 13.52 0.01
N ALA A 292 4.36 12.99 -0.43
CA ALA A 292 4.70 12.84 -1.84
C ALA A 292 5.58 11.61 -2.04
N ALA A 293 5.47 10.97 -3.19
CA ALA A 293 6.32 9.83 -3.56
C ALA A 293 6.67 9.89 -5.05
N ILE A 294 7.83 9.35 -5.41
CA ILE A 294 8.30 9.21 -6.78
C ILE A 294 8.95 7.85 -6.95
N ALA A 295 8.74 7.22 -8.10
CA ALA A 295 9.34 5.94 -8.40
C ALA A 295 9.71 5.80 -9.86
N ASN A 296 10.84 5.14 -10.10
CA ASN A 296 11.26 4.68 -11.42
C ASN A 296 11.55 3.18 -11.36
N ILE A 297 11.07 2.46 -12.36
CA ILE A 297 11.22 1.02 -12.49
C ILE A 297 11.82 0.74 -13.86
N ASP A 298 13.00 0.15 -13.88
CA ASP A 298 13.67 -0.31 -15.09
C ASP A 298 13.51 -1.83 -15.20
N ILE A 299 13.12 -2.29 -16.39
CA ILE A 299 12.89 -3.70 -16.68
C ILE A 299 13.76 -4.08 -17.87
N GLN A 300 14.83 -4.82 -17.60
CA GLN A 300 15.74 -5.31 -18.64
C GLN A 300 15.08 -6.43 -19.44
N ASP A 301 15.57 -6.66 -20.67
CA ASP A 301 15.11 -7.74 -21.56
C ASP A 301 13.61 -7.74 -21.89
N ALA A 302 12.91 -6.62 -21.71
CA ALA A 302 11.47 -6.51 -22.02
C ALA A 302 11.14 -6.89 -23.48
N ALA A 303 12.06 -6.66 -24.42
CA ALA A 303 11.92 -7.10 -25.81
C ALA A 303 11.88 -8.65 -25.93
N ALA A 304 12.76 -9.36 -25.22
CA ALA A 304 12.79 -10.82 -25.19
C ALA A 304 11.54 -11.38 -24.52
N MET A 305 11.13 -10.78 -23.40
CA MET A 305 9.88 -11.13 -22.71
C MET A 305 8.64 -10.94 -23.62
N ASN A 306 8.55 -9.82 -24.34
CA ASN A 306 7.46 -9.59 -25.29
C ASN A 306 7.49 -10.58 -26.46
N THR A 307 8.68 -10.99 -26.93
CA THR A 307 8.85 -12.00 -27.99
C THR A 307 8.36 -13.37 -27.52
N PHE A 308 8.70 -13.76 -26.29
CA PHE A 308 8.18 -14.97 -25.66
C PHE A 308 6.64 -14.90 -25.56
N CYS A 309 6.10 -13.80 -25.07
CA CYS A 309 4.66 -13.62 -24.88
C CYS A 309 3.86 -13.55 -26.19
N ALA A 310 4.47 -13.16 -27.30
CA ALA A 310 3.83 -13.18 -28.61
C ALA A 310 3.55 -14.61 -29.14
N THR A 311 4.23 -15.62 -28.61
CA THR A 311 4.11 -17.03 -29.05
C THR A 311 3.49 -17.95 -28.01
N ASN A 312 3.25 -17.47 -26.78
CA ASN A 312 2.70 -18.25 -25.68
C ASN A 312 1.30 -17.77 -25.29
N ALA A 313 0.32 -18.68 -25.37
CA ALA A 313 -1.04 -18.39 -24.95
C ALA A 313 -1.08 -18.04 -23.46
N GLY A 314 -1.86 -17.03 -23.09
CA GLY A 314 -2.00 -16.60 -21.70
C GLY A 314 -0.96 -15.59 -21.24
N CYS A 315 -0.10 -15.04 -22.12
CA CYS A 315 0.70 -13.85 -21.86
C CYS A 315 0.22 -12.61 -22.66
N THR A 316 0.73 -11.42 -22.34
CA THR A 316 0.55 -10.19 -23.12
C THR A 316 1.92 -9.63 -23.53
N ASN A 317 2.05 -9.19 -24.79
CA ASN A 317 3.30 -8.67 -25.37
C ASN A 317 3.41 -7.14 -25.26
N ASP A 318 3.08 -6.61 -24.09
CA ASP A 318 2.96 -5.19 -23.79
C ASP A 318 3.75 -4.76 -22.54
N ILE A 319 4.80 -5.51 -22.22
CA ILE A 319 5.72 -5.23 -21.12
C ILE A 319 6.59 -4.03 -21.50
N ALA A 320 6.52 -2.98 -20.69
CA ALA A 320 7.35 -1.79 -20.80
C ALA A 320 8.78 -2.07 -20.32
N ASP A 321 9.76 -1.35 -20.84
CA ASP A 321 11.14 -1.40 -20.32
C ASP A 321 11.39 -0.31 -19.26
N ASN A 322 10.47 0.66 -19.14
CA ASN A 322 10.43 1.59 -18.02
C ASN A 322 8.99 1.90 -17.57
N ILE A 323 8.80 1.95 -16.25
CA ILE A 323 7.60 2.45 -15.59
C ILE A 323 8.01 3.61 -14.70
N PHE A 324 7.24 4.69 -14.73
CA PHE A 324 7.52 5.88 -13.94
C PHE A 324 6.24 6.45 -13.34
N GLY A 325 6.34 7.04 -12.15
CA GLY A 325 5.28 7.89 -11.67
C GLY A 325 5.66 8.64 -10.42
N TRP A 326 4.78 9.55 -10.03
CA TRP A 326 4.88 10.28 -8.77
C TRP A 326 3.50 10.74 -8.33
N ASN A 327 3.36 11.00 -7.04
CA ASN A 327 2.20 11.63 -6.48
C ASN A 327 2.57 12.71 -5.46
N PHE A 328 1.59 13.57 -5.19
CA PHE A 328 1.64 14.57 -4.14
C PHE A 328 0.22 14.72 -3.59
N GLN A 329 0.07 14.64 -2.26
CA GLN A 329 -1.16 15.01 -1.58
C GLN A 329 -0.89 15.99 -0.44
N ALA A 330 -1.87 16.85 -0.21
CA ALA A 330 -1.90 17.77 0.91
C ALA A 330 -3.31 17.83 1.50
N GLY A 331 -3.36 17.92 2.82
CA GLY A 331 -4.58 17.97 3.61
C GLY A 331 -4.50 19.02 4.70
N VAL A 332 -5.67 19.45 5.17
CA VAL A 332 -5.79 20.42 6.27
C VAL A 332 -6.66 19.82 7.35
N HIS A 333 -6.11 19.65 8.56
CA HIS A 333 -6.84 19.24 9.75
C HIS A 333 -7.71 20.40 10.25
N LEU A 334 -8.96 20.48 9.78
CA LEU A 334 -9.81 21.67 9.94
C LEU A 334 -10.06 22.01 11.41
N PHE A 335 -10.30 21.03 12.26
CA PHE A 335 -10.58 21.30 13.67
C PHE A 335 -9.35 21.82 14.41
N GLN A 336 -8.17 21.32 14.08
CA GLN A 336 -6.91 21.85 14.62
C GLN A 336 -6.62 23.26 14.09
N LEU A 337 -6.84 23.52 12.80
CA LEU A 337 -6.72 24.87 12.21
C LEU A 337 -7.66 25.87 12.91
N MET A 338 -8.86 25.43 13.28
CA MET A 338 -9.84 26.23 14.02
C MET A 338 -9.55 26.33 15.52
N GLY A 339 -8.51 25.68 16.04
CA GLY A 339 -8.19 25.63 17.47
C GLY A 339 -9.24 24.93 18.32
N LYS A 340 -10.03 24.03 17.74
CA LYS A 340 -11.04 23.26 18.48
C LYS A 340 -10.39 22.13 19.27
N SER A 341 -10.75 22.02 20.55
CA SER A 341 -10.38 20.90 21.41
C SER A 341 -11.40 19.77 21.22
N THR A 342 -11.04 18.74 20.45
CA THR A 342 -11.88 17.59 20.11
C THR A 342 -11.01 16.38 19.79
N THR A 343 -11.52 15.15 19.94
CA THR A 343 -10.89 13.92 19.42
C THR A 343 -11.20 13.66 17.95
N GLN A 344 -12.11 14.44 17.38
CA GLN A 344 -12.53 14.27 15.99
C GLN A 344 -11.57 15.00 15.06
N ASP A 345 -11.59 14.61 13.80
CA ASP A 345 -10.89 15.30 12.75
C ASP A 345 -11.69 15.39 11.47
N LEU A 346 -11.43 16.43 10.68
CA LEU A 346 -12.03 16.62 9.37
C LEU A 346 -10.96 17.15 8.42
N ILE A 347 -10.59 16.32 7.46
CA ILE A 347 -9.43 16.50 6.60
C ILE A 347 -9.89 16.59 5.15
N PRO A 348 -10.25 17.79 4.64
CA PRO A 348 -10.26 18.04 3.20
C PRO A 348 -8.84 17.87 2.65
N PHE A 349 -8.74 17.26 1.47
CA PHE A 349 -7.46 17.01 0.82
C PHE A 349 -7.54 17.15 -0.70
N VAL A 350 -6.37 17.35 -1.30
CA VAL A 350 -6.11 17.21 -2.73
C VAL A 350 -4.99 16.22 -2.94
N LEU A 351 -5.11 15.40 -3.99
CA LEU A 351 -4.09 14.46 -4.45
C LEU A 351 -3.93 14.64 -5.95
N TYR A 352 -2.68 14.80 -6.40
CA TYR A 352 -2.31 14.77 -7.81
C TYR A 352 -1.37 13.60 -8.05
N GLU A 353 -1.59 12.88 -9.15
CA GLU A 353 -0.81 11.72 -9.53
C GLU A 353 -0.45 11.77 -11.00
N LYS A 354 0.81 11.47 -11.32
CA LYS A 354 1.29 11.20 -12.67
C LYS A 354 1.68 9.74 -12.78
N ILE A 355 0.98 8.99 -13.61
CA ILE A 355 1.06 7.53 -13.68
C ILE A 355 1.46 7.11 -15.10
N ARG A 356 2.65 6.53 -15.24
CA ARG A 356 3.21 6.14 -16.55
C ARG A 356 3.62 4.65 -16.53
N PRO A 357 2.64 3.72 -16.61
CA PRO A 357 2.88 2.28 -16.62
C PRO A 357 3.52 1.79 -17.92
N GLN A 358 3.58 2.65 -18.95
CA GLN A 358 4.31 2.43 -20.19
C GLN A 358 5.09 3.71 -20.52
N ASP A 359 5.99 4.13 -19.60
CA ASP A 359 6.79 5.34 -19.79
C ASP A 359 7.72 5.21 -21.00
N ARG A 360 8.38 4.05 -21.12
CA ARG A 360 9.18 3.66 -22.27
C ARG A 360 8.90 2.21 -22.64
N MET A 361 8.82 1.96 -23.93
CA MET A 361 8.62 0.62 -24.50
C MET A 361 9.92 0.14 -25.15
N PRO A 362 10.22 -1.16 -25.07
CA PRO A 362 11.36 -1.73 -25.78
C PRO A 362 11.22 -1.53 -27.29
N SER A 363 12.35 -1.44 -27.98
CA SER A 363 12.39 -1.25 -29.43
C SER A 363 11.54 -2.29 -30.17
N GLY A 364 10.76 -1.83 -31.16
CA GLY A 364 9.85 -2.69 -31.92
C GLY A 364 8.50 -2.98 -31.24
N THR A 365 8.26 -2.48 -30.02
CA THR A 365 6.97 -2.57 -29.33
C THR A 365 6.38 -1.16 -29.15
N ALA A 366 5.05 -1.03 -29.23
CA ALA A 366 4.35 0.24 -29.01
C ALA A 366 3.50 0.19 -27.73
N PRO A 367 3.29 1.34 -27.05
CA PRO A 367 2.34 1.42 -25.96
C PRO A 367 0.93 1.06 -26.42
N LYS A 368 0.08 0.65 -25.49
CA LYS A 368 -1.36 0.48 -25.75
C LYS A 368 -1.98 1.83 -26.13
N THR A 369 -2.91 1.79 -27.07
CA THR A 369 -3.67 2.97 -27.54
C THR A 369 -5.16 2.80 -27.21
N VAL A 370 -5.46 2.52 -25.94
CA VAL A 370 -6.83 2.33 -25.45
C VAL A 370 -7.13 3.35 -24.35
N THR A 371 -8.39 3.74 -24.20
CA THR A 371 -8.82 4.53 -23.04
C THR A 371 -8.81 3.62 -21.80
N GLY A 372 -8.10 4.03 -20.74
CA GLY A 372 -8.07 3.31 -19.46
C GLY A 372 -6.73 3.39 -18.76
N THR A 373 -6.61 2.75 -17.60
CA THR A 373 -5.41 2.83 -16.74
C THR A 373 -4.24 1.96 -17.20
N SER A 374 -4.32 1.43 -18.43
CA SER A 374 -3.25 0.64 -19.09
C SER A 374 -2.31 1.48 -19.96
N VAL A 375 -2.52 2.80 -19.97
CA VAL A 375 -1.73 3.77 -20.71
C VAL A 375 -1.23 4.83 -19.72
N ASN A 376 -0.51 5.86 -20.16
CA ASN A 376 -0.07 6.94 -19.28
C ASN A 376 -1.21 7.91 -19.00
N PHE A 377 -1.37 8.34 -17.75
CA PHE A 377 -2.44 9.23 -17.34
C PHE A 377 -2.07 10.07 -16.12
N ASP A 378 -2.75 11.21 -16.01
CA ASP A 378 -2.70 12.07 -14.84
C ASP A 378 -4.04 12.02 -14.10
N VAL A 379 -4.00 12.09 -12.77
CA VAL A 379 -5.20 12.09 -11.91
C VAL A 379 -5.17 13.28 -10.98
N VAL A 380 -6.31 13.95 -10.87
CA VAL A 380 -6.57 14.91 -9.78
C VAL A 380 -7.72 14.36 -8.95
N THR A 381 -7.50 14.20 -7.67
CA THR A 381 -8.48 13.78 -6.68
C THR A 381 -8.68 14.88 -5.65
N VAL A 382 -9.93 15.20 -5.36
CA VAL A 382 -10.33 16.08 -4.25
C VAL A 382 -11.28 15.32 -3.36
N GLY A 383 -11.09 15.43 -2.05
CA GLY A 383 -11.89 14.64 -1.13
C GLY A 383 -11.86 15.17 0.28
N MET A 384 -12.49 14.41 1.17
CA MET A 384 -12.57 14.68 2.58
C MET A 384 -12.62 13.38 3.38
N SER A 385 -11.83 13.32 4.45
CA SER A 385 -11.88 12.25 5.45
C SER A 385 -12.35 12.82 6.78
N TYR A 386 -13.43 12.29 7.32
CA TYR A 386 -13.94 12.63 8.66
C TYR A 386 -13.64 11.48 9.61
N LEU A 387 -12.88 11.77 10.66
CA LEU A 387 -12.52 10.82 11.69
C LEU A 387 -13.27 11.18 12.98
N PRO A 388 -14.43 10.58 13.27
CA PRO A 388 -15.12 10.81 14.56
C PRO A 388 -14.28 10.32 15.75
N VAL A 389 -13.46 9.29 15.52
CA VAL A 389 -12.41 8.80 16.42
C VAL A 389 -11.24 8.34 15.56
N ALA A 390 -10.04 8.27 16.13
CA ALA A 390 -8.81 7.88 15.42
C ALA A 390 -8.96 6.60 14.58
N ASN A 391 -9.72 5.62 15.08
CA ASN A 391 -9.84 4.29 14.48
C ASN A 391 -11.04 4.15 13.52
N VAL A 392 -11.76 5.23 13.20
CA VAL A 392 -12.92 5.18 12.29
C VAL A 392 -12.83 6.37 11.34
N ALA A 393 -13.00 6.12 10.04
CA ALA A 393 -13.03 7.17 9.02
C ALA A 393 -14.26 7.03 8.11
N LEU A 394 -14.91 8.16 7.86
CA LEU A 394 -15.90 8.32 6.80
C LEU A 394 -15.28 9.17 5.70
N LYS A 395 -15.28 8.66 4.48
CA LYS A 395 -14.51 9.23 3.38
C LYS A 395 -15.38 9.48 2.16
N ALA A 396 -15.07 10.55 1.45
CA ALA A 396 -15.66 10.85 0.16
C ALA A 396 -14.64 11.56 -0.74
N ASP A 397 -14.51 11.10 -1.98
CA ASP A 397 -13.62 11.73 -2.96
C ASP A 397 -14.18 11.70 -4.37
N PHE A 398 -13.68 12.62 -5.19
CA PHE A 398 -13.97 12.73 -6.60
C PHE A 398 -12.65 12.89 -7.37
N SER A 399 -12.50 12.08 -8.41
CA SER A 399 -11.27 12.00 -9.18
C SER A 399 -11.54 12.21 -10.66
N VAL A 400 -10.65 12.92 -11.35
CA VAL A 400 -10.66 13.07 -12.81
C VAL A 400 -9.37 12.49 -13.36
N LEU A 401 -9.49 11.43 -14.16
CA LEU A 401 -8.39 10.79 -14.86
C LEU A 401 -8.32 11.34 -16.28
N ASN A 402 -7.13 11.76 -16.72
CA ASN A 402 -6.86 12.27 -18.07
C ASN A 402 -5.80 11.40 -18.74
N PHE A 403 -6.15 10.73 -19.85
CA PHE A 403 -5.27 9.78 -20.53
C PHE A 403 -4.45 10.46 -21.65
N GLU A 404 -3.15 10.14 -21.76
CA GLU A 404 -2.25 10.74 -22.74
C GLU A 404 -2.44 10.14 -24.15
N GLN A 405 -2.58 8.81 -24.27
CA GLN A 405 -2.60 8.10 -25.56
C GLN A 405 -3.96 8.13 -26.28
N THR A 406 -5.02 8.56 -25.61
CA THR A 406 -6.36 8.71 -26.22
C THR A 406 -7.05 9.89 -25.56
N ALA A 407 -7.56 10.83 -26.35
CA ALA A 407 -8.33 11.95 -25.83
C ALA A 407 -9.57 11.42 -25.12
N GLY A 408 -9.61 11.58 -23.79
CA GLY A 408 -10.71 11.12 -22.96
C GLY A 408 -10.45 11.41 -21.50
N THR A 409 -11.53 11.66 -20.76
CA THR A 409 -11.49 11.80 -19.31
C THR A 409 -12.40 10.76 -18.68
N THR A 410 -12.03 10.27 -17.50
CA THR A 410 -12.91 9.44 -16.68
C THR A 410 -13.10 10.10 -15.34
N GLU A 411 -14.35 10.33 -14.96
CA GLU A 411 -14.71 10.83 -13.64
C GLU A 411 -15.02 9.65 -12.72
N LYS A 412 -14.41 9.60 -11.53
CA LYS A 412 -14.74 8.67 -10.45
C LYS A 412 -15.30 9.43 -9.26
N PHE A 413 -16.23 8.81 -8.55
CA PHE A 413 -16.73 9.29 -7.26
C PHE A 413 -16.79 8.11 -6.31
N ASN A 414 -16.21 8.27 -5.12
CA ASN A 414 -16.11 7.22 -4.13
C ASN A 414 -16.65 7.67 -2.77
N LEU A 415 -17.21 6.73 -2.04
CA LEU A 415 -17.55 6.84 -0.63
C LEU A 415 -16.97 5.64 0.11
N GLY A 416 -16.48 5.86 1.32
CA GLY A 416 -15.86 4.82 2.13
C GLY A 416 -16.24 4.94 3.59
N VAL A 417 -16.39 3.79 4.23
CA VAL A 417 -16.31 3.66 5.69
C VAL A 417 -15.12 2.76 5.97
N ALA A 418 -14.23 3.19 6.86
CA ALA A 418 -13.06 2.43 7.28
C ALA A 418 -12.98 2.39 8.81
N TYR A 419 -12.47 1.29 9.35
CA TYR A 419 -12.23 1.13 10.78
C TYR A 419 -11.03 0.22 11.07
N MET A 420 -10.40 0.42 12.23
CA MET A 420 -9.34 -0.45 12.79
C MET A 420 -9.65 -0.81 14.25
N TYR A 421 -9.15 -1.94 14.74
CA TYR A 421 -9.38 -2.41 16.10
C TYR A 421 -8.21 -3.20 16.68
#